data_AF-A0A9P9ETZ2-F1
#
_entry.id   AF-A0A9P9ETZ2-F1
#
_cell.length_a   1.000
_cell.length_b   1.000
_cell.length_c   1.000
_cell.angle_alpha   90.00
_cell.angle_beta   90.00
_cell.angle_gamma   90.00
#
_symmetry.space_group_name_H-M   'P 1'
#
loop_
_entity.id
_entity.type
_entity.pdbx_description
1 polymer ?
#
loop_
_entity_poly.entity_id
_entity_poly.type
_entity_poly.pdbx_seq_one_letter_code
_entity_poly.pdbx_strand_id
1 'polypeptide(L)'
;MEHVLEDDVRIALETLPTGSNVYDLAYKDAMERIAQDPNGEKLAKQVLGWITCAKWPLLTTELQHALATKSGQKEFNIRKQPDVDDKVSVCAGLVTVDNKSGIIRLVHNTTQEYLERPQGKWLPDVETEITETCVTYLSFNAFEGGFCQTFGKLEERLQSYKLYKYAAH
;
A
#
# COMPACT_ATOMS: atom_id res chain seq x y z
N MET A 1 -36.16 -36.58 -8.34
CA MET A 1 -34.81 -36.42 -8.92
C MET A 1 -34.31 -34.98 -8.82
N GLU A 2 -35.17 -33.99 -8.50
CA GLU A 2 -34.82 -32.57 -8.30
C GLU A 2 -34.20 -32.25 -6.93
N HIS A 3 -34.52 -33.00 -5.87
CA HIS A 3 -34.02 -32.73 -4.51
C HIS A 3 -32.54 -33.04 -4.27
N VAL A 4 -31.89 -33.80 -5.15
CA VAL A 4 -30.49 -34.23 -4.95
C VAL A 4 -29.51 -33.09 -5.28
N LEU A 5 -29.85 -32.21 -6.23
CA LEU A 5 -29.01 -31.06 -6.60
C LEU A 5 -28.97 -29.95 -5.54
N GLU A 6 -30.04 -29.72 -4.78
CA GLU A 6 -30.06 -28.68 -3.73
C GLU A 6 -29.22 -29.09 -2.51
N ASP A 7 -29.28 -30.36 -2.12
CA ASP A 7 -28.49 -30.88 -1.00
C ASP A 7 -27.01 -30.94 -1.35
N ASP A 8 -26.66 -31.37 -2.57
CA ASP A 8 -25.27 -31.38 -3.02
C ASP A 8 -24.68 -29.97 -3.15
N VAL A 9 -25.47 -28.98 -3.58
CA VAL A 9 -25.04 -27.57 -3.62
C VAL A 9 -24.88 -27.00 -2.22
N ARG A 10 -25.78 -27.33 -1.28
CA ARG A 10 -25.67 -26.90 0.12
C ARG A 10 -24.45 -27.53 0.81
N ILE A 11 -24.22 -28.82 0.60
CA ILE A 11 -23.03 -29.53 1.11
C ILE A 11 -21.75 -28.97 0.48
N ALA A 12 -21.75 -28.66 -0.82
CA ALA A 12 -20.63 -28.00 -1.48
C ALA A 12 -20.35 -26.61 -0.88
N LEU A 13 -21.39 -25.83 -0.56
CA LEU A 13 -21.25 -24.53 0.10
C LEU A 13 -20.75 -24.64 1.55
N GLU A 14 -21.11 -25.70 2.27
CA GLU A 14 -20.64 -26.00 3.64
C GLU A 14 -19.22 -26.60 3.67
N THR A 15 -18.80 -27.26 2.58
CA THR A 15 -17.45 -27.86 2.41
C THR A 15 -16.48 -26.94 1.67
N LEU A 16 -16.96 -25.81 1.13
CA LEU A 16 -16.08 -24.73 0.71
C LEU A 16 -15.20 -24.36 1.91
N PRO A 17 -13.87 -24.27 1.75
CA PRO A 17 -12.96 -23.92 2.82
C PRO A 17 -13.40 -22.59 3.45
N THR A 18 -14.13 -22.66 4.55
CA THR A 18 -14.71 -21.50 5.24
C THR A 18 -13.75 -21.16 6.36
N GLY A 19 -12.73 -20.40 6.02
CA GLY A 19 -11.75 -19.96 7.00
C GLY A 19 -10.77 -19.00 6.39
N SER A 20 -10.51 -17.89 7.08
CA SER A 20 -9.45 -16.96 6.71
C SER A 20 -8.06 -17.62 6.73
N ASN A 21 -7.94 -18.87 7.21
CA ASN A 21 -6.69 -19.62 7.35
C ASN A 21 -6.30 -20.50 6.16
N VAL A 22 -7.16 -20.66 5.15
CA VAL A 22 -6.92 -21.56 4.00
C VAL A 22 -5.74 -21.09 3.16
N TYR A 23 -5.55 -19.77 3.10
CA TYR A 23 -4.47 -19.12 2.36
C TYR A 23 -3.29 -18.70 3.23
N ASP A 24 -3.35 -18.93 4.55
CA ASP A 24 -2.34 -18.45 5.50
C ASP A 24 -0.95 -18.99 5.16
N LEU A 25 -0.86 -20.24 4.74
CA LEU A 25 0.42 -20.83 4.33
C LEU A 25 0.98 -20.11 3.11
N ALA A 26 0.15 -19.85 2.09
CA ALA A 26 0.57 -19.14 0.88
C ALA A 26 1.03 -17.70 1.18
N TYR A 27 0.34 -17.00 2.08
CA TYR A 27 0.76 -15.66 2.51
C TYR A 27 2.02 -15.71 3.35
N LYS A 28 2.15 -16.67 4.26
CA LYS A 28 3.36 -16.87 5.04
C LYS A 28 4.55 -17.15 4.13
N ASP A 29 4.41 -18.04 3.15
CA ASP A 29 5.44 -18.34 2.15
C ASP A 29 5.80 -17.11 1.31
N ALA A 30 4.84 -16.24 0.99
CA ALA A 30 5.12 -14.96 0.33
C ALA A 30 5.91 -14.01 1.23
N MET A 31 5.54 -13.87 2.50
CA MET A 31 6.26 -13.04 3.47
C MET A 31 7.68 -13.58 3.75
N GLU A 32 7.86 -14.90 3.79
CA GLU A 32 9.18 -15.52 3.93
C GLU A 32 10.07 -15.27 2.70
N ARG A 33 9.52 -15.33 1.48
CA ARG A 33 10.24 -14.93 0.26
C ARG A 33 10.66 -13.47 0.29
N ILE A 34 9.81 -12.57 0.79
CA ILE A 34 10.14 -11.15 0.96
C ILE A 34 11.33 -10.99 1.92
N ALA A 35 11.35 -11.74 3.03
CA ALA A 35 12.40 -11.66 4.05
C ALA A 35 13.77 -12.21 3.60
N GLN A 36 13.87 -12.87 2.45
CA GLN A 36 15.14 -13.42 1.94
C GLN A 36 16.06 -12.37 1.31
N ASP A 37 15.53 -11.22 0.88
CA ASP A 37 16.30 -10.10 0.36
C ASP A 37 16.20 -8.91 1.33
N PRO A 38 17.22 -8.59 2.15
CA PRO A 38 17.11 -7.50 3.13
C PRO A 38 16.78 -6.13 2.53
N ASN A 39 17.24 -5.86 1.31
CA ASN A 39 16.97 -4.59 0.63
C ASN A 39 15.53 -4.57 0.08
N GLY A 40 15.12 -5.66 -0.56
CA GLY A 40 13.75 -5.87 -1.04
C GLY A 40 12.73 -5.94 0.10
N GLU A 41 13.08 -6.57 1.23
CA GLU A 41 12.24 -6.75 2.41
C GLU A 41 11.79 -5.41 2.95
N LYS A 42 12.74 -4.48 3.13
CA LYS A 42 12.41 -3.14 3.63
C LYS A 42 11.45 -2.42 2.68
N LEU A 43 11.72 -2.43 1.37
CA LEU A 43 10.86 -1.77 0.39
C LEU A 43 9.47 -2.41 0.34
N ALA A 44 9.40 -3.75 0.30
CA ALA A 44 8.16 -4.50 0.29
C ALA A 44 7.32 -4.24 1.54
N LYS A 45 7.95 -4.22 2.72
CA LYS A 45 7.29 -3.87 3.97
C LYS A 45 6.69 -2.47 3.92
N GLN A 46 7.45 -1.48 3.44
CA GLN A 46 6.91 -0.13 3.30
C GLN A 46 5.75 -0.07 2.30
N VAL A 47 5.87 -0.73 1.13
CA VAL A 47 4.80 -0.78 0.12
C VAL A 47 3.53 -1.40 0.68
N LEU A 48 3.64 -2.61 1.25
CA LEU A 48 2.50 -3.33 1.80
C LEU A 48 1.89 -2.57 2.99
N GLY A 49 2.72 -1.94 3.83
CA GLY A 49 2.27 -1.13 4.95
C GLY A 49 1.44 0.08 4.51
N TRP A 50 1.94 0.85 3.54
CA TRP A 50 1.21 1.96 2.96
C TRP A 50 -0.12 1.54 2.33
N ILE A 51 -0.16 0.42 1.60
CA ILE A 51 -1.40 -0.04 0.96
C ILE A 51 -2.41 -0.54 2.00
N THR A 52 -1.93 -1.26 3.02
CA THR A 52 -2.80 -1.87 4.04
C THR A 52 -3.40 -0.82 4.98
N CYS A 53 -2.60 0.16 5.39
CA CYS A 53 -3.02 1.18 6.36
C CYS A 53 -3.55 2.47 5.72
N ALA A 54 -3.64 2.53 4.39
CA ALA A 54 -4.13 3.72 3.71
C ALA A 54 -5.62 3.97 3.96
N LYS A 55 -5.98 5.23 4.22
CA LYS A 55 -7.38 5.65 4.40
C LYS A 55 -8.22 5.52 3.11
N TRP A 56 -7.59 5.57 1.95
CA TRP A 56 -8.21 5.40 0.63
C TRP A 56 -7.20 4.83 -0.37
N PRO A 57 -7.65 4.32 -1.54
CA PRO A 57 -6.75 3.78 -2.55
C PRO A 57 -5.66 4.77 -2.97
N LEU A 58 -4.42 4.30 -2.99
CA LEU A 58 -3.25 5.09 -3.36
C LEU A 58 -2.96 4.99 -4.85
N LEU A 59 -2.60 6.12 -5.45
CA LEU A 59 -1.95 6.13 -6.75
C LEU A 59 -0.50 5.68 -6.60
N THR A 60 0.03 5.02 -7.63
CA THR A 60 1.43 4.60 -7.67
C THR A 60 2.39 5.77 -7.44
N THR A 61 2.08 6.94 -8.00
CA THR A 61 2.87 8.17 -7.85
C THR A 61 2.80 8.76 -6.44
N GLU A 62 1.65 8.64 -5.77
CA GLU A 62 1.52 9.03 -4.36
C GLU A 62 2.44 8.16 -3.50
N LEU A 63 2.40 6.84 -3.71
CA LEU A 63 3.29 5.92 -3.02
C LEU A 63 4.78 6.18 -3.36
N GLN A 64 5.13 6.57 -4.59
CA GLN A 64 6.51 6.96 -4.93
C GLN A 64 6.98 8.13 -4.09
N HIS A 65 6.12 9.14 -3.95
CA HIS A 65 6.41 10.32 -3.15
C HIS A 65 6.53 9.98 -1.65
N ALA A 66 5.67 9.10 -1.14
CA ALA A 66 5.75 8.60 0.22
C ALA A 66 7.09 7.89 0.49
N LEU A 67 7.43 6.87 -0.31
CA LEU A 67 8.63 6.06 -0.10
C LEU A 67 9.94 6.86 -0.26
N ALA A 68 9.93 7.88 -1.12
CA ALA A 68 11.06 8.78 -1.35
C ALA A 68 11.25 9.84 -0.24
N THR A 69 10.26 10.02 0.63
CA THR A 69 10.31 10.99 1.74
C THR A 69 10.94 10.34 2.96
N LYS A 70 11.92 11.01 3.57
CA LYS A 70 12.59 10.57 4.79
C LYS A 70 12.36 11.58 5.90
N SER A 71 12.20 11.09 7.14
CA SER A 71 11.96 11.95 8.30
C SER A 71 12.98 13.11 8.40
N GLY A 72 12.48 14.31 8.68
CA GLY A 72 13.29 15.53 8.79
C GLY A 72 13.74 16.18 7.47
N GLN A 73 13.42 15.59 6.32
CA GLN A 73 13.72 16.15 5.00
C GLN A 73 12.96 17.46 4.74
N LYS A 74 13.64 18.45 4.17
CA LYS A 74 13.06 19.77 3.86
C LYS A 74 12.73 19.99 2.38
N GLU A 75 13.31 19.18 1.50
CA GLU A 75 13.12 19.30 0.06
C GLU A 75 12.84 17.95 -0.56
N PHE A 76 11.85 17.88 -1.45
CA PHE A 76 11.55 16.65 -2.16
C PHE A 76 12.58 16.39 -3.27
N ASN A 77 13.11 15.16 -3.33
CA ASN A 77 14.02 14.76 -4.39
C ASN A 77 13.37 13.73 -5.32
N ILE A 78 12.94 14.20 -6.48
CA ILE A 78 12.28 13.36 -7.50
C ILE A 78 13.17 12.20 -8.00
N ARG A 79 14.49 12.33 -7.95
CA ARG A 79 15.43 11.29 -8.43
C ARG A 79 15.58 10.12 -7.47
N LYS A 80 15.02 10.21 -6.26
CA LYS A 80 15.09 9.15 -5.24
C LYS A 80 13.81 8.30 -5.19
N GLN A 81 12.93 8.43 -6.19
CA GLN A 81 11.71 7.65 -6.26
C GLN A 81 12.01 6.21 -6.70
N PRO A 82 11.50 5.18 -6.00
CA PRO A 82 11.57 3.81 -6.47
C PRO A 82 10.76 3.64 -7.77
N ASP A 83 11.25 2.78 -8.68
CA ASP A 83 10.51 2.40 -9.87
C ASP A 83 9.21 1.67 -9.47
N VAL A 84 8.20 1.75 -10.34
CA VAL A 84 6.92 1.05 -10.13
C VAL A 84 7.12 -0.45 -10.17
N ASP A 85 7.91 -0.94 -11.12
CA ASP A 85 8.16 -2.36 -11.32
C ASP A 85 8.94 -2.94 -10.14
N ASP A 86 9.91 -2.17 -9.61
CA ASP A 86 10.65 -2.54 -8.40
C ASP A 86 9.69 -2.78 -7.22
N LYS A 87 8.72 -1.89 -7.00
CA LYS A 87 7.77 -2.00 -5.88
C LYS A 87 6.86 -3.22 -5.98
N VAL A 88 6.36 -3.52 -7.17
CA VAL A 88 5.47 -4.66 -7.40
C VAL A 88 6.26 -5.96 -7.28
N SER A 89 7.46 -6.00 -7.89
CA SER A 89 8.33 -7.17 -7.91
C SER A 89 8.75 -7.60 -6.50
N VAL A 90 9.16 -6.66 -5.63
CA VAL A 90 9.62 -6.99 -4.27
C VAL A 90 8.49 -7.52 -3.36
N CYS A 91 7.23 -7.32 -3.71
CA CYS A 91 6.08 -7.73 -2.89
C CYS A 91 5.63 -9.18 -3.13
N ALA A 92 6.44 -10.01 -3.81
CA ALA A 92 6.20 -11.45 -4.00
C ALA A 92 4.80 -11.82 -4.56
N GLY A 93 4.21 -10.94 -5.38
CA GLY A 93 2.89 -11.14 -5.98
C GLY A 93 1.71 -10.79 -5.07
N LEU A 94 1.94 -10.11 -3.93
CA LEU A 94 0.89 -9.63 -3.04
C LEU A 94 0.27 -8.30 -3.49
N VAL A 95 0.95 -7.59 -4.39
CA VAL A 95 0.58 -6.25 -4.87
C VAL A 95 0.40 -6.25 -6.38
N THR A 96 -0.54 -5.44 -6.86
CA THR A 96 -0.77 -5.18 -8.29
C THR A 96 -1.06 -3.71 -8.53
N VAL A 97 -0.83 -3.25 -9.77
CA VAL A 97 -1.23 -1.93 -10.25
C VAL A 97 -2.37 -2.07 -11.25
N ASP A 98 -3.42 -1.28 -11.09
CA ASP A 98 -4.44 -1.12 -12.13
C ASP A 98 -3.94 -0.11 -13.17
N ASN A 99 -3.57 -0.60 -14.35
CA ASN A 99 -3.01 0.22 -15.43
C ASN A 99 -3.96 1.29 -15.97
N LYS A 100 -5.28 1.17 -15.73
CA LYS A 100 -6.24 2.20 -16.18
C LYS A 100 -6.33 3.38 -15.22
N SER A 101 -6.29 3.10 -13.91
CA SER A 101 -6.47 4.11 -12.87
C SER A 101 -5.14 4.58 -12.25
N GLY A 102 -4.06 3.82 -12.42
CA GLY A 102 -2.79 4.05 -11.74
C GLY A 102 -2.83 3.73 -10.24
N ILE A 103 -3.86 3.01 -9.79
CA ILE A 103 -4.02 2.63 -8.38
C ILE A 103 -3.16 1.41 -8.07
N ILE A 104 -2.38 1.48 -7.00
CA ILE A 104 -1.65 0.34 -6.45
C ILE A 104 -2.44 -0.26 -5.28
N ARG A 105 -2.60 -1.59 -5.29
CA ARG A 105 -3.46 -2.31 -4.32
C ARG A 105 -2.99 -3.73 -4.08
N LEU A 106 -3.50 -4.34 -3.02
CA LEU A 106 -3.34 -5.77 -2.77
C LEU A 106 -4.07 -6.60 -3.84
N VAL A 107 -3.54 -7.77 -4.17
CA VAL A 107 -4.10 -8.64 -5.22
C VAL A 107 -5.47 -9.18 -4.83
N HIS A 108 -5.70 -9.48 -3.55
CA HIS A 108 -6.97 -10.04 -3.07
C HIS A 108 -7.36 -9.50 -1.69
N ASN A 109 -8.66 -9.45 -1.39
CA ASN A 109 -9.16 -8.98 -0.09
C ASN A 109 -8.64 -9.82 1.07
N THR A 110 -8.51 -11.14 0.87
CA THR A 110 -7.95 -12.04 1.90
C THR A 110 -6.48 -11.76 2.20
N THR A 111 -5.75 -11.06 1.32
CA THR A 111 -4.42 -10.55 1.63
C THR A 111 -4.52 -9.42 2.66
N GLN A 112 -5.47 -8.50 2.53
CA GLN A 112 -5.71 -7.46 3.53
C GLN A 112 -6.08 -8.07 4.89
N GLU A 113 -7.02 -9.01 4.89
CA GLU A 113 -7.44 -9.74 6.09
C GLU A 113 -6.29 -10.51 6.76
N TYR A 114 -5.29 -10.96 5.99
CA TYR A 114 -4.10 -11.59 6.54
C TYR A 114 -3.15 -10.56 7.17
N LEU A 115 -2.90 -9.46 6.46
CA LEU A 115 -1.94 -8.42 6.85
C LEU A 115 -2.40 -7.61 8.07
N GLU A 116 -3.71 -7.45 8.27
CA GLU A 116 -4.30 -6.73 9.41
C GLU A 116 -4.32 -7.54 10.73
N ARG A 117 -3.95 -8.83 10.72
CA ARG A 117 -4.04 -9.67 11.92
C ARG A 117 -2.99 -9.28 12.97
N PRO A 118 -3.38 -9.15 14.26
CA PRO A 118 -2.46 -8.81 15.35
C PRO A 118 -1.30 -9.80 15.55
N GLN A 119 -1.51 -11.06 15.12
CA GLN A 119 -0.56 -12.16 15.27
C GLN A 119 0.59 -12.07 14.24
N GLY A 120 0.40 -11.31 13.15
CA GLY A 120 1.39 -11.05 12.12
C GLY A 120 2.07 -9.70 12.36
N LYS A 121 2.93 -9.58 13.39
CA LYS A 121 3.75 -8.37 13.62
C LYS A 121 4.86 -8.20 12.57
N TRP A 122 4.53 -8.20 11.29
CA TRP A 122 5.49 -8.01 10.20
C TRP A 122 5.81 -6.52 9.98
N LEU A 123 4.96 -5.62 10.49
CA LEU A 123 5.11 -4.17 10.48
C LEU A 123 4.73 -3.53 11.83
N PRO A 124 5.62 -3.60 12.85
CA PRO A 124 5.49 -2.68 13.97
C PRO A 124 5.63 -1.23 13.44
N ASP A 125 4.81 -0.32 13.97
CA ASP A 125 4.93 1.14 13.78
C ASP A 125 4.62 1.71 12.39
N VAL A 126 3.99 0.94 11.49
CA VAL A 126 3.63 1.42 10.13
C VAL A 126 2.79 2.71 10.15
N GLU A 127 1.81 2.83 11.05
CA GLU A 127 0.98 4.02 11.16
C GLU A 127 1.80 5.24 11.59
N THR A 128 2.77 5.03 12.50
CA THR A 128 3.72 6.05 12.92
C THR A 128 4.59 6.49 11.75
N GLU A 129 5.14 5.54 10.97
CA GLU A 129 5.96 5.85 9.79
C GLU A 129 5.16 6.62 8.72
N ILE A 130 3.91 6.22 8.47
CA ILE A 130 3.00 6.93 7.55
C ILE A 130 2.78 8.36 8.05
N THR A 131 2.49 8.52 9.34
CA THR A 131 2.24 9.82 9.96
C THR A 131 3.47 10.72 9.87
N GLU A 132 4.65 10.23 10.26
CA GLU A 132 5.91 10.96 10.15
C GLU A 132 6.22 11.37 8.71
N THR A 133 5.93 10.47 7.76
CA THR A 133 6.11 10.75 6.34
C THR A 133 5.18 11.87 5.89
N CYS A 134 3.89 11.82 6.23
CA CYS A 134 2.92 12.86 5.90
C CYS A 134 3.32 14.21 6.51
N VAL A 135 3.68 14.23 7.80
CA VAL A 135 4.13 15.45 8.50
C VAL A 135 5.39 16.02 7.84
N THR A 136 6.37 15.17 7.54
CA THR A 136 7.59 15.61 6.86
C THR A 136 7.30 16.16 5.47
N TYR A 137 6.44 15.47 4.72
CA TYR A 137 6.03 15.89 3.39
C TYR A 137 5.42 17.28 3.41
N LEU A 138 4.44 17.51 4.29
CA LEU A 138 3.78 18.81 4.45
C LEU A 138 4.71 19.91 5.00
N SER A 139 5.86 19.52 5.57
CA SER A 139 6.87 20.44 6.12
C SER A 139 7.97 20.81 5.12
N PHE A 140 7.82 20.47 3.84
CA PHE A 140 8.77 20.89 2.81
C PHE A 140 8.76 22.39 2.56
N ASN A 141 9.94 22.94 2.24
CA ASN A 141 10.15 24.38 1.98
C ASN A 141 9.21 24.92 0.88
N ALA A 142 8.84 24.05 -0.09
CA ALA A 142 7.89 24.38 -1.15
C ALA A 142 6.49 24.79 -0.66
N PHE A 143 6.15 24.48 0.59
CA PHE A 143 4.88 24.79 1.22
C PHE A 143 4.98 25.95 2.23
N GLU A 144 6.18 26.45 2.53
CA GLU A 144 6.38 27.57 3.47
C GLU A 144 5.67 28.87 3.02
N GLY A 145 5.48 29.05 1.71
CA GLY A 145 4.71 30.16 1.15
C GLY A 145 3.21 30.13 1.49
N GLY A 146 2.74 29.12 2.21
CA GLY A 146 1.36 28.99 2.66
C GLY A 146 0.40 28.55 1.55
N PHE A 147 -0.85 29.00 1.64
CA PHE A 147 -1.92 28.62 0.71
C PHE A 147 -1.69 29.17 -0.70
N CYS A 148 -2.11 28.43 -1.72
CA CYS A 148 -2.07 28.90 -3.11
C CYS A 148 -3.15 29.97 -3.32
N GLN A 149 -2.76 31.15 -3.81
CA GLN A 149 -3.68 32.26 -4.05
C GLN A 149 -4.56 32.08 -5.30
N THR A 150 -4.18 31.17 -6.20
CA THR A 150 -4.92 30.90 -7.44
C THR A 150 -5.07 29.41 -7.67
N PHE A 151 -6.12 29.03 -8.40
CA PHE A 151 -6.34 27.64 -8.79
C PHE A 151 -5.15 27.07 -9.59
N GLY A 152 -4.58 27.84 -10.52
CA GLY A 152 -3.42 27.38 -11.29
C GLY A 152 -2.19 27.07 -10.42
N LYS A 153 -1.91 27.89 -9.40
CA LYS A 153 -0.82 27.59 -8.44
C LYS A 153 -1.11 26.36 -7.58
N LEU A 154 -2.39 26.14 -7.24
CA LEU A 154 -2.80 24.92 -6.53
C LEU A 154 -2.60 23.68 -7.42
N GLU A 155 -3.03 23.76 -8.68
CA GLU A 155 -2.87 22.68 -9.65
C GLU A 155 -1.39 22.35 -9.87
N GLU A 156 -0.53 23.36 -10.08
CA GLU A 156 0.91 23.19 -10.20
C GLU A 156 1.53 22.51 -8.97
N ARG A 157 1.10 22.90 -7.76
CA ARG A 157 1.52 22.27 -6.51
C ARG A 157 1.10 20.80 -6.45
N LEU A 158 -0.15 20.49 -6.77
CA LEU A 158 -0.66 19.11 -6.78
C LEU A 158 0.03 18.26 -7.85
N GLN A 159 0.39 18.85 -8.99
CA GLN A 159 1.14 18.15 -10.03
C GLN A 159 2.59 17.88 -9.61
N SER A 160 3.23 18.80 -8.89
CA SER A 160 4.62 18.66 -8.46
C SER A 160 4.76 17.79 -7.21
N TYR A 161 3.75 17.75 -6.36
CA TYR A 161 3.75 17.09 -5.06
C TYR A 161 2.60 16.09 -4.96
N LYS A 162 2.77 14.94 -5.59
CA LYS A 162 1.71 13.93 -5.77
C LYS A 162 1.08 13.45 -4.45
N LEU A 163 1.88 13.28 -3.39
CA LEU A 163 1.37 12.87 -2.07
C LEU A 163 0.61 13.99 -1.32
N TYR A 164 0.66 15.24 -1.78
CA TYR A 164 0.16 16.40 -1.02
C TYR A 164 -1.29 16.21 -0.55
N LYS A 165 -2.17 15.79 -1.46
CA LYS A 165 -3.59 15.56 -1.13
C LYS A 165 -3.76 14.46 -0.09
N TYR A 166 -3.00 13.38 -0.20
CA TYR A 166 -3.05 12.30 0.78
C TYR A 166 -2.57 12.77 2.15
N ALA A 167 -1.41 13.44 2.19
CA ALA A 167 -0.76 13.84 3.43
C ALA A 167 -1.55 14.89 4.21
N ALA A 168 -2.32 15.75 3.54
CA ALA A 168 -3.06 16.86 4.13
C ALA A 168 -4.41 16.49 4.77
N HIS A 169 -4.76 15.20 4.90
CA HIS A 169 -6.05 14.73 5.39
C HIS A 169 -5.95 13.79 6.59
#